data_AF-A0A1L4C2K3-F1
#
_entry.id   AF-A0A1L4C2K3-F1
#
_cell.length_a   1.000
_cell.length_b   1.000
_cell.length_c   1.000
_cell.angle_alpha   90.00
_cell.angle_beta   90.00
_cell.angle_gamma   90.00
#
_symmetry.space_group_name_H-M   'P 1'
#
loop_
_entity.id
_entity.type
_entity.pdbx_description
1 polymer ?
#
loop_
_entity_poly.entity_id
_entity_poly.type
_entity_poly.pdbx_seq_one_letter_code
_entity_poly.pdbx_strand_id
1 'polypeptide(L)'
;MKKTNTLRLTVTALLTAIAIVIPMVMPIKVLIEPASFTLASHVPIFLAMFFSPGIAVAVSLGSAVGFLLASFPIVVVLRALSHVIFAYVGAKYLINRREQVLRSPLKSTIFSLAIGCLHGAAEMLVVSMFFFGLIPGSSYSEGFFLAVFLLVGVGTIVHSMVDFLISQFVWTSLGSRVQSLAKRIETK
;
A
#
# COMPACT_ATOMS: atom_id res chain seq x y z
N MET A 1 18.97 9.76 22.47
CA MET A 1 18.40 9.34 21.15
C MET A 1 18.74 10.39 20.09
N LYS A 2 19.32 10.02 18.93
CA LYS A 2 19.54 10.97 17.83
C LYS A 2 18.17 11.46 17.31
N LYS A 3 17.95 12.77 17.15
CA LYS A 3 16.66 13.38 16.74
C LYS A 3 16.02 12.73 15.48
N THR A 4 16.84 12.20 14.58
CA THR A 4 16.41 11.48 13.37
C THR A 4 15.65 10.17 13.68
N ASN A 5 16.05 9.44 14.71
CA ASN A 5 15.42 8.17 15.08
C ASN A 5 14.01 8.38 15.65
N THR A 6 13.82 9.43 16.45
CA THR A 6 12.50 9.81 16.97
C THR A 6 11.58 10.23 15.82
N LEU A 7 12.04 11.06 14.89
CA LEU A 7 11.24 11.47 13.73
C LEU A 7 10.82 10.27 12.88
N ARG A 8 11.76 9.38 12.56
CA ARG A 8 11.49 8.17 11.79
C ARG A 8 10.44 7.30 12.50
N LEU A 9 10.61 7.08 13.81
CA LEU A 9 9.64 6.32 14.62
C LEU A 9 8.25 6.97 14.60
N THR A 10 8.16 8.29 14.79
CA THR A 10 6.88 9.00 14.80
C THR A 10 6.18 8.94 13.44
N VAL A 11 6.91 9.15 12.33
CA VAL A 11 6.34 9.07 10.98
C VAL A 11 5.85 7.66 10.68
N THR A 12 6.65 6.63 11.02
CA THR A 12 6.22 5.23 10.88
C THR A 12 4.95 4.96 11.68
N ALA A 13 4.95 5.27 12.97
CA ALA A 13 3.80 5.01 13.85
C ALA A 13 2.52 5.72 13.37
N LEU A 14 2.64 6.99 12.95
CA LEU A 14 1.52 7.76 12.41
C LEU A 14 0.96 7.12 11.14
N LEU A 15 1.81 6.80 10.16
CA LEU A 15 1.37 6.20 8.91
C LEU A 15 0.79 4.81 9.11
N THR A 16 1.34 4.00 10.03
CA THR A 16 0.76 2.72 10.43
C THR A 16 -0.62 2.90 11.04
N ALA A 17 -0.80 3.85 11.95
CA ALA A 17 -2.10 4.11 12.57
C ALA A 17 -3.14 4.52 11.51
N ILE A 18 -2.78 5.41 10.57
CA ILE A 18 -3.68 5.81 9.48
C ILE A 18 -3.99 4.61 8.56
N ALA A 19 -3.00 3.77 8.24
CA ALA A 19 -3.21 2.57 7.41
C ALA A 19 -4.22 1.59 8.04
N ILE A 20 -4.24 1.50 9.36
CA ILE A 20 -5.20 0.67 10.11
C ILE A 20 -6.58 1.31 10.14
N VAL A 21 -6.63 2.62 10.44
CA VAL A 21 -7.89 3.33 10.68
C VAL A 21 -8.70 3.51 9.41
N ILE A 22 -8.09 3.80 8.25
CA ILE A 22 -8.84 4.08 7.01
C ILE A 22 -9.83 2.93 6.69
N PRO A 23 -9.44 1.65 6.60
CA PRO A 23 -10.39 0.56 6.34
C PRO A 23 -11.47 0.35 7.39
N MET A 24 -11.24 0.81 8.62
CA MET A 24 -12.22 0.69 9.71
C MET A 24 -13.34 1.73 9.60
N VAL A 25 -13.03 2.95 9.16
CA VAL A 25 -13.96 4.09 9.21
C VAL A 25 -14.34 4.68 7.85
N MET A 26 -13.65 4.30 6.76
CA MET A 26 -13.88 4.92 5.45
C MET A 26 -15.30 4.58 4.92
N PRO A 27 -16.12 5.60 4.60
CA PRO A 27 -17.49 5.37 4.13
C PRO A 27 -17.54 4.84 2.68
N ILE A 28 -16.53 5.13 1.87
CA ILE A 28 -16.44 4.68 0.48
C ILE A 28 -15.69 3.34 0.43
N LYS A 29 -16.43 2.26 0.71
CA LYS A 29 -15.95 0.88 0.61
C LYS A 29 -16.92 0.03 -0.22
N VAL A 30 -16.37 -0.73 -1.17
CA VAL A 30 -17.11 -1.68 -2.01
C VAL A 30 -16.55 -3.06 -1.73
N LEU A 31 -17.40 -3.96 -1.23
CA LEU A 31 -17.04 -5.35 -0.93
C LEU A 31 -17.72 -6.26 -1.94
N ILE A 32 -16.92 -6.91 -2.78
CA ILE A 32 -17.36 -7.95 -3.73
C ILE A 32 -16.34 -9.07 -3.58
N GLU A 33 -16.59 -10.02 -2.69
CA GLU A 33 -15.62 -11.09 -2.38
C GLU A 33 -15.13 -11.78 -3.67
N PRO A 34 -13.81 -12.01 -3.86
CA PRO A 34 -12.66 -11.75 -2.97
C PRO A 34 -12.16 -10.29 -2.88
N ALA A 35 -12.67 -9.40 -3.73
CA ALA A 35 -12.21 -8.03 -3.81
C ALA A 35 -12.85 -7.15 -2.72
N SER A 36 -12.01 -6.25 -2.19
CA SER A 36 -12.43 -5.23 -1.24
C SER A 36 -11.73 -3.94 -1.63
N PHE A 37 -12.50 -2.98 -2.12
CA PHE A 37 -12.01 -1.68 -2.57
C PHE A 37 -12.41 -0.63 -1.53
N THR A 38 -11.44 -0.18 -0.74
CA THR A 38 -11.64 0.92 0.20
C THR A 38 -10.85 2.12 -0.29
N LEU A 39 -11.53 3.22 -0.61
CA LEU A 39 -10.86 4.41 -1.13
C LEU A 39 -9.76 4.87 -0.14
N ALA A 40 -8.58 5.20 -0.67
CA ALA A 40 -7.42 5.68 0.07
C ALA A 40 -6.76 4.67 1.03
N SER A 41 -7.14 3.39 1.03
CA SER A 41 -6.60 2.41 1.97
C SER A 41 -5.08 2.21 1.85
N HIS A 42 -4.50 2.38 0.65
CA HIS A 42 -3.06 2.24 0.45
C HIS A 42 -2.31 3.58 0.49
N VAL A 43 -3.01 4.71 0.65
CA VAL A 43 -2.38 6.04 0.69
C VAL A 43 -1.27 6.13 1.75
N PRO A 44 -1.46 5.64 3.00
CA PRO A 44 -0.41 5.71 4.00
C PRO A 44 0.82 4.85 3.65
N ILE A 45 0.62 3.73 2.95
CA ILE A 45 1.70 2.85 2.47
C ILE A 45 2.49 3.54 1.35
N PHE A 46 1.82 4.22 0.41
CA PHE A 46 2.49 5.01 -0.63
C PHE A 46 3.23 6.21 -0.05
N LEU A 47 2.65 6.92 0.93
CA LEU A 47 3.37 7.99 1.63
C LEU A 47 4.61 7.44 2.35
N ALA A 48 4.50 6.28 3.00
CA ALA A 48 5.63 5.59 3.62
C ALA A 48 6.74 5.24 2.62
N MET A 49 6.33 4.79 1.43
CA MET A 49 7.21 4.52 0.28
C MET A 49 7.96 5.77 -0.20
N PHE A 50 7.34 6.94 -0.13
CA PHE A 50 8.00 8.21 -0.48
C PHE A 50 9.03 8.65 0.57
N PHE A 51 8.92 8.18 1.83
CA PHE A 51 9.88 8.52 2.87
C PHE A 51 11.15 7.67 2.82
N SER A 52 11.04 6.33 2.92
CA SER A 52 12.19 5.42 2.80
C SER A 52 11.75 3.95 2.73
N PRO A 53 12.60 3.02 2.23
CA PRO A 53 12.27 1.59 2.23
C PRO A 53 11.99 1.01 3.61
N GLY A 54 12.72 1.46 4.64
CA GLY A 54 12.51 0.95 5.99
C GLY A 54 11.20 1.41 6.62
N ILE A 55 10.73 2.62 6.30
CA ILE A 55 9.42 3.11 6.75
C ILE A 55 8.32 2.37 5.98
N ALA A 56 8.48 2.19 4.66
CA ALA A 56 7.53 1.46 3.81
C ALA A 56 7.27 0.03 4.33
N VAL A 57 8.34 -0.74 4.58
CA VAL A 57 8.24 -2.10 5.13
C VAL A 57 7.57 -2.10 6.50
N ALA A 58 7.98 -1.21 7.40
CA ALA A 58 7.42 -1.15 8.75
C ALA A 58 5.93 -0.79 8.75
N VAL A 59 5.51 0.13 7.87
CA VAL A 59 4.09 0.51 7.74
C VAL A 59 3.26 -0.63 7.17
N SER A 60 3.72 -1.31 6.10
CA SER A 60 3.01 -2.47 5.53
C SER A 60 2.91 -3.65 6.48
N LEU A 61 3.98 -3.97 7.22
CA LEU A 61 3.93 -5.01 8.26
C LEU A 61 3.01 -4.60 9.42
N GLY A 62 3.11 -3.34 9.86
CA GLY A 62 2.29 -2.79 10.93
C GLY A 62 0.81 -2.79 10.57
N SER A 63 0.43 -2.49 9.32
CA SER A 63 -0.96 -2.55 8.89
C SER A 63 -1.48 -3.98 8.84
N ALA A 64 -0.69 -4.95 8.36
CA ALA A 64 -1.07 -6.36 8.37
C ALA A 64 -1.30 -6.88 9.81
N VAL A 65 -0.38 -6.58 10.73
CA VAL A 65 -0.55 -6.91 12.16
C VAL A 65 -1.76 -6.18 12.75
N GLY A 66 -1.95 -4.91 12.41
CA GLY A 66 -3.11 -4.14 12.86
C GLY A 66 -4.44 -4.72 12.38
N PHE A 67 -4.54 -5.17 11.13
CA PHE A 67 -5.72 -5.85 10.61
C PHE A 67 -5.98 -7.19 11.31
N LEU A 68 -4.92 -7.94 11.61
CA LEU A 68 -5.03 -9.17 12.40
C LEU A 68 -5.61 -8.88 13.79
N LEU A 69 -5.08 -7.86 14.48
CA LEU A 69 -5.56 -7.47 15.81
C LEU A 69 -6.98 -6.89 15.77
N ALA A 70 -7.34 -6.20 14.68
CA ALA A 70 -8.68 -5.69 14.43
C ALA A 70 -9.67 -6.78 13.95
N SER A 71 -9.26 -8.05 13.93
CA SER A 71 -10.10 -9.21 13.57
C SER A 71 -10.65 -9.16 12.14
N PHE A 72 -9.88 -8.59 11.20
CA PHE A 72 -10.23 -8.66 9.79
C PHE A 72 -10.12 -10.11 9.28
N PRO A 73 -10.88 -10.50 8.22
CA PRO A 73 -10.74 -11.82 7.62
C PRO A 73 -9.31 -12.14 7.22
N ILE A 74 -8.86 -13.39 7.44
CA ILE A 74 -7.46 -13.79 7.24
C ILE A 74 -6.97 -13.54 5.81
N VAL A 75 -7.85 -13.67 4.81
CA VAL A 75 -7.55 -13.35 3.41
C VAL A 75 -7.15 -11.88 3.23
N VAL A 76 -7.81 -10.95 3.96
CA VAL A 76 -7.48 -9.52 3.93
C VAL A 76 -6.15 -9.25 4.63
N VAL A 77 -5.90 -9.92 5.76
CA VAL A 77 -4.63 -9.82 6.50
C VAL A 77 -3.46 -10.27 5.64
N LEU A 78 -3.57 -11.41 4.95
CA LEU A 78 -2.51 -11.92 4.08
C LEU A 78 -2.33 -11.07 2.81
N ARG A 79 -3.40 -10.49 2.26
CA ARG A 79 -3.29 -9.49 1.19
C ARG A 79 -2.53 -8.26 1.68
N ALA A 80 -2.86 -7.73 2.86
CA ALA A 80 -2.13 -6.62 3.47
C ALA A 80 -0.66 -6.95 3.73
N LEU A 81 -0.35 -8.18 4.14
CA LEU A 81 1.02 -8.64 4.30
C LEU A 81 1.80 -8.61 2.97
N SER A 82 1.15 -8.95 1.86
CA SER A 82 1.77 -8.93 0.53
C SER A 82 2.20 -7.52 0.10
N HIS A 83 1.62 -6.46 0.68
CA HIS A 83 1.93 -5.06 0.35
C HIS A 83 3.40 -4.70 0.60
N VAL A 84 4.07 -5.42 1.51
CA VAL A 84 5.51 -5.26 1.78
C VAL A 84 6.34 -5.37 0.51
N ILE A 85 5.94 -6.22 -0.44
CA ILE A 85 6.66 -6.47 -1.69
C ILE A 85 6.70 -5.19 -2.54
N PHE A 86 5.53 -4.65 -2.89
CA PHE A 86 5.46 -3.47 -3.74
C PHE A 86 5.98 -2.22 -3.00
N ALA A 87 5.70 -2.11 -1.70
CA ALA A 87 6.14 -0.98 -0.88
C ALA A 87 7.67 -0.91 -0.80
N TYR A 88 8.34 -2.05 -0.62
CA TYR A 88 9.80 -2.11 -0.64
C TYR A 88 10.38 -1.81 -2.02
N VAL A 89 9.89 -2.49 -3.06
CA VAL A 89 10.40 -2.32 -4.44
C VAL A 89 10.20 -0.88 -4.92
N GLY A 90 9.02 -0.31 -4.72
CA GLY A 90 8.74 1.07 -5.09
C GLY A 90 9.57 2.06 -4.29
N ALA A 91 9.74 1.87 -2.98
CA ALA A 91 10.55 2.76 -2.15
C ALA A 91 12.02 2.73 -2.58
N LYS A 92 12.55 1.53 -2.90
CA LYS A 92 13.91 1.37 -3.42
C LYS A 92 14.09 2.07 -4.76
N TYR A 93 13.13 1.95 -5.66
CA TYR A 93 13.17 2.63 -6.96
C TYR A 93 13.17 4.16 -6.81
N LEU A 94 12.44 4.70 -5.84
CA LEU A 94 12.33 6.14 -5.61
C LEU A 94 13.57 6.76 -4.95
N ILE A 95 14.53 5.98 -4.46
CA ILE A 95 15.79 6.51 -3.91
C ILE A 95 16.48 7.36 -4.99
N ASN A 96 16.76 8.62 -4.67
CA ASN A 96 17.36 9.62 -5.58
C ASN A 96 16.54 9.93 -6.85
N ARG A 97 15.34 9.36 -7.01
CA ARG A 97 14.45 9.56 -8.18
C ARG A 97 13.10 10.15 -7.79
N ARG A 98 12.78 10.22 -6.50
CA ARG A 98 11.48 10.66 -5.95
C ARG A 98 10.97 11.95 -6.58
N GLU A 99 11.76 13.02 -6.56
CA GLU A 99 11.33 14.31 -7.10
C GLU A 99 11.11 14.25 -8.62
N GLN A 100 11.98 13.53 -9.33
CA GLN A 100 11.89 13.35 -10.77
C GLN A 100 10.64 12.57 -11.19
N VAL A 101 10.27 11.54 -10.42
CA VAL A 101 9.10 10.70 -10.67
C VAL A 101 7.83 11.42 -10.26
N LEU A 102 7.75 11.91 -9.01
CA LEU A 102 6.53 12.50 -8.43
C LEU A 102 6.17 13.88 -8.98
N ARG A 103 7.05 14.58 -9.71
CA ARG A 103 6.71 15.86 -10.36
C ARG A 103 6.36 15.72 -11.84
N SER A 104 6.63 14.57 -12.46
CA SER A 104 6.36 14.35 -13.88
C SER A 104 5.12 13.48 -14.04
N PRO A 105 4.02 13.97 -14.66
CA PRO A 105 2.81 13.19 -14.85
C PRO A 105 3.07 11.85 -15.54
N LEU A 106 3.87 11.85 -16.62
CA LEU A 106 4.20 10.64 -17.36
C LEU A 106 5.00 9.63 -16.52
N LYS A 107 6.08 10.06 -15.86
CA LYS A 107 6.91 9.16 -15.04
C LYS A 107 6.14 8.63 -13.85
N SER A 108 5.32 9.48 -13.24
CA SER A 108 4.47 9.13 -12.11
C SER A 108 3.43 8.08 -12.50
N THR A 109 2.75 8.26 -13.65
CA THR A 109 1.78 7.28 -14.16
C THR A 109 2.43 5.94 -14.52
N ILE A 110 3.58 5.95 -15.21
CA ILE A 110 4.31 4.71 -15.55
C ILE A 110 4.77 3.99 -14.27
N PHE A 111 5.30 4.73 -13.30
CA PHE A 111 5.71 4.16 -12.03
C PHE A 111 4.50 3.59 -11.27
N SER A 112 3.42 4.36 -11.15
CA SER A 112 2.17 3.95 -10.50
C SER A 112 1.62 2.65 -11.11
N LEU A 113 1.57 2.56 -12.44
CA LEU A 113 1.13 1.37 -13.14
C LEU A 113 2.05 0.17 -12.85
N ALA A 114 3.37 0.35 -12.91
CA ALA A 114 4.33 -0.73 -12.65
C ALA A 114 4.23 -1.28 -11.22
N ILE A 115 4.11 -0.39 -10.23
CA ILE A 115 3.93 -0.77 -8.82
C ILE A 115 2.54 -1.39 -8.61
N GLY A 116 1.50 -0.86 -9.27
CA GLY A 116 0.15 -1.42 -9.27
C GLY A 116 0.10 -2.84 -9.83
N CYS A 117 0.83 -3.14 -10.91
CA CYS A 117 0.97 -4.50 -11.43
C CYS A 117 1.64 -5.44 -10.42
N LEU A 118 2.70 -4.98 -9.74
CA LEU A 118 3.37 -5.78 -8.70
C LEU A 118 2.46 -6.02 -7.49
N HIS A 119 1.70 -5.00 -7.08
CA HIS A 119 0.69 -5.09 -6.02
C HIS A 119 -0.41 -6.09 -6.39
N GLY A 120 -1.02 -5.92 -7.57
CA GLY A 120 -2.06 -6.84 -8.06
C GLY A 120 -1.57 -8.27 -8.18
N ALA A 121 -0.37 -8.50 -8.72
CA ALA A 121 0.22 -9.84 -8.81
C ALA A 121 0.43 -10.47 -7.42
N ALA A 122 0.90 -9.71 -6.45
CA ALA A 122 1.10 -10.20 -5.09
C ALA A 122 -0.24 -10.60 -4.43
N GLU A 123 -1.29 -9.79 -4.59
CA GLU A 123 -2.62 -10.12 -4.08
C GLU A 123 -3.26 -11.30 -4.81
N MET A 124 -3.10 -11.39 -6.13
CA MET A 124 -3.58 -12.52 -6.93
C MET A 124 -2.96 -13.83 -6.44
N LEU A 125 -1.67 -13.85 -6.12
CA LEU A 125 -1.01 -15.05 -5.56
C LEU A 125 -1.64 -15.43 -4.22
N VAL A 126 -1.86 -14.46 -3.33
CA VAL A 126 -2.51 -14.71 -2.03
C VAL A 126 -3.92 -15.26 -2.23
N VAL A 127 -4.74 -14.60 -3.04
CA VAL A 127 -6.14 -15.01 -3.24
C VAL A 127 -6.24 -16.35 -3.96
N SER A 128 -5.30 -16.67 -4.87
CA SER A 128 -5.24 -17.99 -5.52
C SER A 128 -5.04 -19.12 -4.52
N MET A 129 -4.24 -18.91 -3.47
CA MET A 129 -4.06 -19.92 -2.42
C MET A 129 -5.37 -20.24 -1.69
N PHE A 130 -6.22 -19.24 -1.46
CA PHE A 130 -7.56 -19.46 -0.91
C PHE A 130 -8.52 -20.09 -1.93
N PHE A 131 -8.47 -19.62 -3.18
CA PHE A 131 -9.34 -20.12 -4.24
C PHE A 131 -9.16 -21.62 -4.48
N PHE A 132 -7.92 -22.11 -4.51
CA PHE A 132 -7.60 -23.52 -4.68
C PHE A 132 -7.67 -24.35 -3.38
N GLY A 133 -8.08 -23.74 -2.25
CA GLY A 133 -8.20 -24.43 -0.97
C GLY A 133 -6.87 -24.83 -0.33
N LEU A 134 -5.74 -24.24 -0.74
CA LEU A 134 -4.43 -24.47 -0.12
C LEU A 134 -4.34 -23.87 1.29
N ILE A 135 -5.15 -22.83 1.54
CA ILE A 135 -5.34 -22.22 2.86
C ILE A 135 -6.84 -22.28 3.19
N PRO A 136 -7.24 -22.78 4.37
CA PRO A 136 -8.63 -22.75 4.80
C PRO A 136 -9.16 -21.32 4.83
N GLY A 137 -10.34 -21.09 4.26
CA GLY A 137 -10.94 -19.76 4.21
C GLY A 137 -12.13 -19.64 3.28
N SER A 138 -12.34 -18.44 2.75
CA SER A 138 -13.47 -18.06 1.90
C SER A 138 -13.59 -18.95 0.66
N SER A 139 -14.75 -19.60 0.51
CA SER A 139 -15.12 -20.29 -0.73
C SER A 139 -15.73 -19.28 -1.69
N TYR A 140 -15.10 -19.09 -2.85
CA TYR A 140 -15.60 -18.17 -3.86
C TYR A 140 -16.62 -18.86 -4.77
N SER A 141 -17.77 -18.22 -4.97
CA SER A 141 -18.82 -18.70 -5.88
C SER A 141 -18.51 -18.40 -7.35
N GLU A 142 -17.63 -17.43 -7.61
CA GLU A 142 -17.26 -17.01 -8.95
C GLU A 142 -16.16 -17.88 -9.57
N GLY A 143 -16.09 -17.90 -10.89
CA GLY A 143 -15.00 -18.57 -11.61
C GLY A 143 -13.63 -17.91 -11.31
N PHE A 144 -12.57 -18.73 -11.29
CA PHE A 144 -11.20 -18.29 -10.98
C PHE A 144 -10.76 -17.04 -11.76
N PHE A 145 -11.06 -16.99 -13.05
CA PHE A 145 -10.70 -15.86 -13.89
C PHE A 145 -11.38 -14.55 -13.44
N LEU A 146 -12.67 -14.60 -13.13
CA LEU A 146 -13.41 -13.42 -12.68
C LEU A 146 -12.94 -12.98 -11.29
N ALA A 147 -12.87 -13.91 -10.34
CA ALA A 147 -12.49 -13.64 -8.96
C ALA A 147 -11.03 -13.15 -8.81
N VAL A 148 -10.08 -13.85 -9.45
CA VAL A 148 -8.66 -13.61 -9.23
C VAL A 148 -8.07 -12.64 -10.24
N PHE A 149 -8.29 -12.86 -11.54
CA PHE A 149 -7.67 -12.00 -12.55
C PHE A 149 -8.37 -10.66 -12.69
N LEU A 150 -9.71 -10.65 -12.77
CA LEU A 150 -10.45 -9.41 -13.00
C LEU A 150 -10.67 -8.63 -11.70
N LEU A 151 -11.38 -9.22 -10.74
CA LEU A 151 -11.72 -8.52 -9.49
C LEU A 151 -10.48 -8.19 -8.67
N VAL A 152 -9.62 -9.18 -8.38
CA VAL A 152 -8.40 -8.93 -7.58
C VAL A 152 -7.29 -8.33 -8.42
N GLY A 153 -6.92 -8.92 -9.55
CA GLY A 153 -5.80 -8.44 -10.38
C GLY A 153 -6.02 -7.04 -10.95
N VAL A 154 -6.93 -6.92 -11.91
CA VAL A 154 -7.22 -5.64 -12.60
C VAL A 154 -7.78 -4.62 -11.62
N GLY A 155 -8.71 -5.03 -10.75
CA GLY A 155 -9.28 -4.14 -9.73
C GLY A 155 -8.20 -3.54 -8.83
N THR A 156 -7.24 -4.34 -8.35
CA THR A 156 -6.13 -3.84 -7.53
C THR A 156 -5.23 -2.88 -8.29
N ILE A 157 -4.94 -3.12 -9.56
CA ILE A 157 -4.13 -2.19 -10.37
C ILE A 157 -4.81 -0.81 -10.42
N VAL A 158 -6.09 -0.76 -10.77
CA VAL A 158 -6.84 0.50 -10.86
C VAL A 158 -6.90 1.19 -9.49
N HIS A 159 -7.26 0.43 -8.46
CA HIS A 159 -7.34 0.92 -7.08
C HIS A 159 -6.01 1.50 -6.59
N SER A 160 -4.92 0.77 -6.83
CA SER A 160 -3.55 1.13 -6.50
C SER A 160 -3.13 2.42 -7.21
N MET A 161 -3.50 2.59 -8.49
CA MET A 161 -3.21 3.82 -9.23
C MET A 161 -3.95 5.04 -8.68
N VAL A 162 -5.22 4.88 -8.27
CA VAL A 162 -6.01 5.95 -7.65
C VAL A 162 -5.41 6.36 -6.30
N ASP A 163 -5.12 5.39 -5.43
CA ASP A 163 -4.49 5.64 -4.13
C ASP A 163 -3.11 6.28 -4.28
N PHE A 164 -2.33 5.88 -5.28
CA PHE A 164 -1.05 6.48 -5.58
C PHE A 164 -1.19 7.95 -6.03
N LEU A 165 -2.16 8.26 -6.88
CA LEU A 165 -2.44 9.63 -7.32
C LEU A 165 -2.82 10.53 -6.13
N ILE A 166 -3.68 10.04 -5.24
CA ILE A 166 -4.03 10.74 -4.00
C ILE A 166 -2.79 10.98 -3.15
N SER A 167 -1.94 9.96 -3.01
CA SER A 167 -0.69 10.05 -2.23
C SER A 167 0.28 11.09 -2.82
N GLN A 168 0.42 11.10 -4.15
CA GLN A 168 1.25 12.06 -4.87
C GLN A 168 0.71 13.48 -4.68
N PHE A 169 -0.61 13.66 -4.75
CA PHE A 169 -1.24 14.95 -4.49
C PHE A 169 -0.95 15.41 -3.06
N VAL A 170 -1.18 14.56 -2.05
CA VAL A 170 -0.88 14.88 -0.64
C VAL A 170 0.61 15.24 -0.46
N TRP A 171 1.52 14.47 -1.06
CA TRP A 171 2.97 14.71 -0.98
C TRP A 171 3.37 16.06 -1.57
N THR A 172 2.80 16.40 -2.74
CA THR A 172 3.13 17.64 -3.44
C THR A 172 2.47 18.87 -2.79
N SER A 173 1.23 18.75 -2.29
CA SER A 173 0.52 19.80 -1.56
C SER A 173 1.18 20.17 -0.23
N LEU A 174 1.76 19.21 0.48
CA LEU A 174 2.51 19.48 1.72
C LEU A 174 3.87 20.18 1.46
N GLY A 175 4.33 20.17 0.20
CA GLY A 175 5.44 20.98 -0.28
C GLY A 175 6.78 20.74 0.44
N SER A 176 7.48 21.84 0.73
CA SER A 176 8.83 21.83 1.30
C SER A 176 8.91 21.24 2.72
N ARG A 177 7.80 21.27 3.48
CA ARG A 177 7.76 20.76 4.87
C ARG A 177 8.02 19.26 4.91
N VAL A 178 7.29 18.48 4.11
CA VAL A 178 7.45 17.02 4.06
C VAL A 178 8.76 16.61 3.39
N GLN A 179 9.18 17.32 2.35
CA GLN A 179 10.48 17.07 1.70
C GLN A 179 11.66 17.29 2.66
N SER A 180 11.58 18.31 3.53
CA SER A 180 12.57 18.53 4.59
C SER A 180 12.62 17.37 5.59
N LEU A 181 11.46 16.84 5.99
CA LEU A 181 11.39 15.67 6.88
C LEU A 181 12.01 14.43 6.22
N ALA A 182 11.69 14.18 4.96
CA ALA A 182 12.22 13.04 4.21
C ALA A 182 13.75 13.11 4.08
N LYS A 183 14.29 14.28 3.74
CA LYS A 183 15.75 14.50 3.64
C LYS A 183 16.45 14.29 4.99
N ARG A 184 15.82 14.67 6.11
CA ARG A 184 16.36 14.41 7.46
C ARG A 184 16.39 12.93 7.81
N ILE A 185 15.46 12.14 7.26
CA ILE A 185 15.41 10.68 7.45
C ILE A 185 16.47 9.98 6.59
N GLU A 186 16.77 10.49 5.40
CA GLU A 186 17.75 9.90 4.46
C GLU A 186 19.22 10.20 4.80
N THR A 187 19.51 11.29 5.52
CA THR A 187 20.88 11.80 5.73
C THR A 187 21.65 11.14 6.89
N LYS A 188 21.15 10.04 7.47
CA LYS A 188 21.81 9.24 8.51
C LYS A 188 21.37 7.78 8.47
#